data_AF-G5KFA0-F1
#
_entry.id   AF-G5KFA0-F1
#
_cell.length_a   1.000
_cell.length_b   1.000
_cell.length_c   1.000
_cell.angle_alpha   90.00
_cell.angle_beta   90.00
_cell.angle_gamma   90.00
#
_symmetry.space_group_name_H-M   'P 1'
#
loop_
_entity.id
_entity.type
_entity.pdbx_description
1 polymer ?
#
loop_
_entity_poly.entity_id
_entity_poly.type
_entity_poly.pdbx_seq_one_letter_code
_entity_poly.pdbx_strand_id
1 'polypeptide(L)'
;MGRDVLDVTQGSDKRKPKILKVILSIVGLLVLATVIFGIFTFITGDINGKWQSQNMEKQLEKEIAGEFSKETGEFDLSEKDIIGDTRIKMAVKRDKANVTIQVKINEDAFQKAFEDYLSKTINSYLSSQNLQYSDLTDEEKAIFEESIPSQKEIDAIIDQAFSQSVKIGGIYHKKTGIMTAPVFTGNVNRLSHHIKVTKANSKAIKISKVAAQKGDYTIYHKSGNKVTLEGHQKYTFHKE
;
A
#
# COMPACT_ATOMS: atom_id res chain seq x y z
N MET A 1 58.16 78.39 41.38
CA MET A 1 58.86 77.95 40.16
C MET A 1 59.41 76.56 40.45
N GLY A 2 59.12 75.45 39.80
CA GLY A 2 58.28 75.05 38.69
C GLY A 2 58.33 73.51 38.64
N ARG A 3 57.29 72.89 38.08
CA ARG A 3 57.19 71.58 37.37
C ARG A 3 58.36 70.60 37.58
N ASP A 4 58.16 69.36 38.01
CA ASP A 4 57.49 68.35 37.18
C ASP A 4 56.85 67.22 38.02
N VAL A 5 55.61 66.93 37.62
CA VAL A 5 54.91 65.68 37.84
C VAL A 5 55.41 64.72 36.77
N LEU A 6 55.98 63.57 37.16
CA LEU A 6 56.04 62.40 36.29
C LEU A 6 55.20 61.29 36.91
N ASP A 7 53.91 61.39 36.60
CA ASP A 7 52.96 60.30 36.59
C ASP A 7 53.40 59.31 35.50
N VAL A 8 53.94 58.16 35.92
CA VAL A 8 54.25 57.05 35.02
C VAL A 8 52.93 56.35 34.69
N THR A 9 52.37 56.76 33.57
CA THR A 9 51.29 56.07 32.87
C THR A 9 51.64 54.61 32.55
N GLN A 10 50.59 53.78 32.57
CA GLN A 10 50.26 52.63 31.71
C GLN A 10 49.76 51.45 32.58
N GLY A 11 48.54 50.93 32.45
CA GLY A 11 47.58 50.97 31.36
C GLY A 11 46.97 49.58 31.25
N SER A 12 45.93 49.28 32.03
CA SER A 12 45.13 48.05 31.84
C SER A 12 43.80 48.41 31.17
N ASP A 13 43.87 48.87 29.92
CA ASP A 13 42.68 49.02 29.07
C ASP A 13 42.22 47.61 28.67
N LYS A 14 41.27 47.05 29.43
CA LYS A 14 40.62 45.75 29.16
C LYS A 14 39.72 45.85 27.91
N ARG A 15 40.29 46.05 26.72
CA ARG A 15 39.54 45.95 25.46
C ARG A 15 39.31 44.47 25.11
N LYS A 16 38.21 43.87 25.58
CA LYS A 16 37.73 42.61 24.99
C LYS A 16 37.24 42.86 23.55
N PRO A 17 37.59 41.96 22.60
CA PRO A 17 37.97 42.39 21.26
C PRO A 17 36.77 42.43 20.32
N LYS A 18 36.80 43.34 19.33
CA LYS A 18 35.87 43.35 18.18
C LYS A 18 35.78 41.97 17.50
N ILE A 19 36.85 41.18 17.58
CA ILE A 19 36.94 39.79 17.09
C ILE A 19 35.91 38.86 17.77
N LEU A 20 35.64 39.02 19.07
CA LEU A 20 34.65 38.18 19.76
C LEU A 20 33.23 38.42 19.24
N LYS A 21 32.89 39.67 18.89
CA LYS A 21 31.60 40.00 18.25
C LYS A 21 31.49 39.40 16.85
N VAL A 22 32.59 39.38 16.09
CA VAL A 22 32.64 38.74 14.76
C VAL A 22 32.47 37.22 14.88
N ILE A 23 33.18 36.58 15.82
CA ILE A 23 33.04 35.13 16.09
C ILE A 23 31.61 34.79 16.52
N LEU A 24 31.04 35.55 17.46
CA LEU A 24 29.64 35.36 17.90
C LEU A 24 28.64 35.57 16.75
N SER A 25 28.91 36.51 15.85
CA SER A 25 28.08 36.72 14.64
C SER A 25 28.15 35.52 13.68
N ILE A 26 29.34 34.95 13.47
CA ILE A 26 29.51 33.75 12.62
C ILE A 26 28.83 32.54 13.26
N VAL A 27 29.01 32.34 14.57
CA VAL A 27 28.32 31.28 15.32
C VAL A 27 26.81 31.46 15.25
N GLY A 28 26.31 32.68 15.42
CA GLY A 28 24.89 33.01 15.27
C GLY A 28 24.34 32.66 13.88
N LEU A 29 25.09 32.97 12.81
CA LEU A 29 24.72 32.62 11.44
C LEU A 29 24.69 31.10 11.21
N LEU A 30 25.65 30.36 11.75
CA LEU A 30 25.68 28.89 11.66
C LEU A 30 24.50 28.25 12.40
N VAL A 31 24.15 28.77 13.58
CA VAL A 31 22.95 28.33 14.31
C VAL A 31 21.69 28.65 13.49
N LEU A 32 21.59 29.84 12.89
CA LEU A 32 20.45 30.20 12.05
C LEU A 32 20.33 29.26 10.84
N ALA A 33 21.44 28.97 10.17
CA ALA A 33 21.48 28.06 9.01
C ALA A 33 21.04 26.64 9.38
N THR A 34 21.49 26.12 10.53
CA THR A 34 21.08 24.79 11.01
C THR A 34 19.60 24.73 11.39
N VAL A 35 19.04 25.79 11.98
CA VAL A 35 17.60 25.89 12.28
C VAL A 35 16.78 25.94 10.98
N ILE A 36 17.17 26.78 10.01
CA ILE A 36 16.51 26.90 8.71
C ILE A 36 16.56 25.56 7.96
N PHE A 37 17.71 24.90 7.95
CA PHE A 37 17.88 23.59 7.34
C PHE A 37 17.02 22.52 8.03
N GLY A 38 16.95 22.52 9.36
CA GLY A 38 16.08 21.63 10.14
C GLY A 38 14.60 21.83 9.82
N ILE A 39 14.14 23.07 9.71
CA ILE A 39 12.75 23.38 9.32
C ILE A 39 12.48 22.95 7.88
N PHE A 40 13.38 23.25 6.95
CA PHE A 40 13.25 22.89 5.54
C PHE A 40 13.20 21.37 5.35
N THR A 41 14.12 20.63 5.96
CA THR A 41 14.14 19.16 5.89
C THR A 41 12.91 18.54 6.55
N PHE A 42 12.40 19.12 7.63
CA PHE A 42 11.19 18.65 8.29
C PHE A 42 9.93 18.86 7.43
N ILE A 43 9.79 20.01 6.77
CA ILE A 43 8.64 20.32 5.88
C ILE A 43 8.68 19.46 4.61
N THR A 44 9.84 19.37 3.97
CA THR A 44 10.02 18.55 2.75
C THR A 44 9.96 17.06 3.05
N GLY A 45 10.36 16.66 4.26
CA GLY A 45 10.25 15.30 4.78
C GLY A 45 8.84 14.92 5.24
N ASP A 46 7.89 15.86 5.35
CA ASP A 46 6.51 15.53 5.76
C ASP A 46 5.72 14.89 4.61
N ILE A 47 5.63 13.56 4.64
CA ILE A 47 4.82 12.76 3.71
C ILE A 47 3.51 12.28 4.31
N ASN A 48 3.01 12.90 5.40
CA ASN A 48 1.70 12.56 5.95
C ASN A 48 0.61 12.69 4.88
N GLY A 49 -0.28 11.69 4.84
CA GLY A 49 -1.35 11.64 3.85
C GLY A 49 -1.62 10.24 3.34
N LYS A 50 -2.50 10.17 2.35
CA LYS A 50 -2.80 8.97 1.59
C LYS A 50 -2.21 9.11 0.19
N TRP A 51 -1.59 8.04 -0.27
CA TRP A 51 -0.90 8.00 -1.53
C TRP A 51 -1.22 6.69 -2.26
N GLN A 52 -1.19 6.70 -3.59
CA GLN A 52 -1.56 5.58 -4.45
C GLN A 52 -0.54 5.39 -5.59
N SER A 53 -0.24 4.14 -5.96
CA SER A 53 0.72 3.84 -7.02
C SER A 53 0.11 3.09 -8.20
N GLN A 54 -0.23 3.82 -9.27
CA GLN A 54 -0.74 3.25 -10.52
C GLN A 54 0.24 2.30 -11.22
N ASN A 55 1.54 2.55 -11.10
CA ASN A 55 2.54 1.71 -11.75
C ASN A 55 2.61 0.32 -11.09
N MET A 56 2.52 0.28 -9.76
CA MET A 56 2.51 -0.97 -9.02
C MET A 56 1.17 -1.70 -9.19
N GLU A 57 0.06 -0.95 -9.32
CA GLU A 57 -1.27 -1.51 -9.62
C GLU A 57 -1.27 -2.29 -10.93
N LYS A 58 -0.79 -1.69 -12.02
CA LYS A 58 -0.68 -2.38 -13.33
C LYS A 58 0.22 -3.60 -13.29
N GLN A 59 1.25 -3.61 -12.44
CA GLN A 59 2.10 -4.77 -12.26
C GLN A 59 1.37 -5.88 -11.52
N LEU A 60 0.68 -5.52 -10.42
CA LEU A 60 -0.12 -6.46 -9.64
C LEU A 60 -1.24 -7.09 -10.47
N GLU A 61 -1.96 -6.30 -11.28
CA GLU A 61 -2.98 -6.81 -12.22
C GLU A 61 -2.40 -7.88 -13.14
N LYS A 62 -1.21 -7.66 -13.73
CA LYS A 62 -0.56 -8.67 -14.59
C LYS A 62 -0.20 -9.95 -13.85
N GLU A 63 0.24 -9.85 -12.59
CA GLU A 63 0.56 -11.02 -11.78
C GLU A 63 -0.71 -11.80 -11.42
N ILE A 64 -1.80 -11.11 -11.07
CA ILE A 64 -3.11 -11.72 -10.81
C ILE A 64 -3.61 -12.42 -12.08
N ALA A 65 -3.59 -11.75 -13.24
CA ALA A 65 -3.93 -12.32 -14.54
C ALA A 65 -3.17 -13.62 -14.85
N GLY A 66 -1.86 -13.58 -14.58
CA GLY A 66 -0.94 -14.67 -14.86
C GLY A 66 -1.18 -15.88 -13.97
N GLU A 67 -1.53 -15.69 -12.69
CA GLU A 67 -1.87 -16.81 -11.81
C GLU A 67 -3.29 -17.32 -12.08
N PHE A 68 -4.26 -16.43 -12.31
CA PHE A 68 -5.64 -16.79 -12.61
C PHE A 68 -5.72 -17.68 -13.86
N SER A 69 -5.05 -17.30 -14.94
CA SER A 69 -5.04 -18.06 -16.21
C SER A 69 -4.45 -19.48 -16.08
N LYS A 70 -3.65 -19.76 -15.05
CA LYS A 70 -3.09 -21.10 -14.80
C LYS A 70 -4.06 -22.01 -14.04
N GLU A 71 -4.95 -21.43 -13.23
CA GLU A 71 -5.80 -22.16 -12.29
C GLU A 71 -7.26 -22.31 -12.76
N THR A 72 -7.73 -21.49 -13.71
CA THR A 72 -9.17 -21.44 -14.06
C THR A 72 -9.55 -22.07 -15.39
N GLY A 73 -8.75 -22.98 -15.94
CA GLY A 73 -9.05 -23.63 -17.23
C GLY A 73 -10.41 -24.35 -17.31
N GLU A 74 -11.07 -24.58 -16.17
CA GLU A 74 -12.38 -25.24 -16.05
C GLU A 74 -13.58 -24.28 -15.97
N PHE A 75 -13.34 -23.02 -15.59
CA PHE A 75 -14.37 -21.98 -15.57
C PHE A 75 -14.13 -21.07 -16.78
N ASP A 76 -15.10 -20.92 -17.67
CA ASP A 76 -15.07 -20.00 -18.82
C ASP A 76 -15.19 -18.54 -18.34
N LEU A 77 -14.23 -18.14 -17.50
CA LEU A 77 -14.16 -16.89 -16.77
C LEU A 77 -12.84 -16.23 -17.11
N SER A 78 -12.89 -14.95 -17.46
CA SER A 78 -11.68 -14.15 -17.53
C SER A 78 -11.41 -13.49 -16.19
N GLU A 79 -10.13 -13.30 -15.87
CA GLU A 79 -9.70 -12.57 -14.67
C GLU A 79 -10.39 -11.19 -14.57
N LYS A 80 -10.58 -10.51 -15.70
CA LYS A 80 -11.18 -9.17 -15.78
C LYS A 80 -12.66 -9.14 -15.41
N ASP A 81 -13.34 -10.28 -15.45
CA ASP A 81 -14.73 -10.36 -15.07
C ASP A 81 -14.87 -10.37 -13.54
N ILE A 82 -13.90 -10.98 -12.84
CA ILE A 82 -13.94 -11.23 -11.39
C ILE A 82 -13.12 -10.22 -10.60
N ILE A 83 -12.00 -9.77 -11.16
CA ILE A 83 -11.10 -8.78 -10.53
C ILE A 83 -11.48 -7.40 -11.04
N GLY A 84 -12.07 -6.61 -10.14
CA GLY A 84 -12.35 -5.20 -10.37
C GLY A 84 -11.13 -4.33 -10.02
N ASP A 85 -11.39 -3.16 -9.40
CA ASP A 85 -10.36 -2.20 -9.04
C ASP A 85 -9.24 -2.81 -8.18
N THR A 86 -8.00 -2.72 -8.69
CA THR A 86 -6.78 -3.01 -7.93
C THR A 86 -6.12 -1.70 -7.51
N ARG A 87 -5.76 -1.59 -6.23
CA ARG A 87 -5.12 -0.40 -5.66
C ARG A 87 -3.94 -0.75 -4.78
N ILE A 88 -2.85 0.00 -4.89
CA ILE A 88 -1.71 -0.07 -3.97
C ILE A 88 -1.57 1.28 -3.29
N LYS A 89 -1.92 1.29 -2.01
CA LYS A 89 -2.00 2.51 -1.20
C LYS A 89 -0.91 2.57 -0.16
N MET A 90 -0.38 3.76 0.08
CA MET A 90 0.46 4.08 1.21
C MET A 90 -0.25 5.13 2.07
N ALA A 91 -0.51 4.79 3.33
CA ALA A 91 -0.99 5.74 4.32
C ALA A 91 0.14 6.10 5.27
N VAL A 92 0.42 7.40 5.42
CA VAL A 92 1.39 7.90 6.42
C VAL A 92 0.67 8.76 7.44
N LYS A 93 0.79 8.39 8.71
CA LYS A 93 0.25 9.14 9.84
C LYS A 93 1.14 8.97 11.06
N ARG A 94 1.49 10.10 11.71
CA ARG A 94 2.31 10.10 12.94
C ARG A 94 3.59 9.27 12.76
N ASP A 95 4.31 9.56 11.68
CA ASP A 95 5.60 8.95 11.36
C ASP A 95 5.56 7.43 11.17
N LYS A 96 4.39 6.90 10.80
CA LYS A 96 4.21 5.50 10.43
C LYS A 96 3.64 5.42 9.03
N ALA A 97 4.34 4.70 8.16
CA ALA A 97 3.88 4.34 6.83
C ALA A 97 3.28 2.93 6.85
N ASN A 98 2.15 2.76 6.18
CA ASN A 98 1.53 1.47 5.93
C ASN A 98 1.22 1.34 4.44
N VAL A 99 1.85 0.38 3.77
CA VAL A 99 1.60 0.06 2.37
C VAL A 99 0.68 -1.15 2.31
N THR A 100 -0.43 -1.02 1.59
CA THR A 100 -1.51 -2.00 1.54
C THR A 100 -1.97 -2.20 0.11
N ILE A 101 -2.17 -3.46 -0.27
CA ILE A 101 -2.86 -3.85 -1.49
C ILE A 101 -4.36 -3.90 -1.19
N GLN A 102 -5.17 -3.41 -2.12
CA GLN A 102 -6.62 -3.58 -2.14
C GLN A 102 -7.01 -4.14 -3.51
N VAL A 103 -7.78 -5.20 -3.53
CA VAL A 103 -8.34 -5.77 -4.76
C VAL A 103 -9.84 -5.87 -4.55
N LYS A 104 -10.63 -5.24 -5.42
CA LYS A 104 -12.08 -5.36 -5.40
C LYS A 104 -12.47 -6.58 -6.22
N ILE A 105 -13.29 -7.44 -5.63
CA ILE A 105 -13.91 -8.56 -6.29
C ILE A 105 -15.26 -8.11 -6.84
N ASN A 106 -15.55 -8.53 -8.07
CA ASN A 106 -16.85 -8.41 -8.69
C ASN A 106 -17.69 -9.63 -8.32
N GLU A 107 -18.34 -9.56 -7.15
CA GLU A 107 -19.13 -10.66 -6.60
C GLU A 107 -20.27 -11.07 -7.55
N ASP A 108 -20.97 -10.11 -8.14
CA ASP A 108 -22.05 -10.35 -9.10
C ASP A 108 -21.58 -11.17 -10.32
N ALA A 109 -20.39 -10.83 -10.86
CA ALA A 109 -19.82 -11.58 -11.98
C ALA A 109 -19.38 -12.99 -11.56
N PHE A 110 -18.81 -13.14 -10.37
CA PHE A 110 -18.45 -14.45 -9.84
C PHE A 110 -19.69 -15.34 -9.63
N GLN A 111 -20.75 -14.76 -9.06
CA GLN A 111 -22.02 -15.41 -8.82
C GLN A 111 -22.65 -15.89 -10.13
N LYS A 112 -22.78 -15.00 -11.11
CA LYS A 112 -23.30 -15.37 -12.44
C LYS A 112 -22.50 -16.51 -13.06
N ALA A 113 -21.18 -16.46 -12.97
CA ALA A 113 -20.34 -17.50 -13.53
C ALA A 113 -20.45 -18.84 -12.81
N PHE A 114 -20.68 -18.81 -11.49
CA PHE A 114 -20.96 -20.00 -10.70
C PHE A 114 -22.32 -20.62 -11.10
N GLU A 115 -23.36 -19.81 -11.30
CA GLU A 115 -24.67 -20.24 -11.80
C GLU A 115 -24.58 -20.84 -13.21
N ASP A 116 -23.84 -20.19 -14.12
CA ASP A 116 -23.59 -20.69 -15.47
C ASP A 116 -22.84 -22.03 -15.44
N TYR A 117 -21.86 -22.17 -14.54
CA TYR A 117 -21.13 -23.42 -14.35
C TYR A 117 -22.03 -24.55 -13.82
N LEU A 118 -22.88 -24.27 -12.83
CA LEU A 118 -23.86 -25.24 -12.33
C LEU A 118 -24.81 -25.67 -13.45
N SER A 119 -25.37 -24.71 -14.19
CA SER A 119 -26.28 -24.98 -15.30
C SER A 119 -25.62 -25.84 -16.39
N LYS A 120 -24.38 -25.52 -16.78
CA LYS A 120 -23.59 -26.33 -17.73
C LYS A 120 -23.35 -27.75 -17.21
N THR A 121 -23.01 -27.89 -15.93
CA THR A 121 -22.74 -29.19 -15.29
C THR A 121 -23.98 -30.07 -15.27
N ILE A 122 -25.13 -29.50 -14.89
CA ILE A 122 -26.41 -30.18 -14.88
C ILE A 122 -26.79 -30.64 -16.29
N ASN A 123 -26.71 -29.75 -17.27
CA ASN A 123 -27.03 -30.08 -18.66
C ASN A 123 -26.11 -31.15 -19.23
N SER A 124 -24.82 -31.12 -18.87
CA SER A 124 -23.85 -32.15 -19.27
C SER A 124 -24.17 -33.51 -18.64
N TYR A 125 -24.55 -33.54 -17.36
CA TYR A 125 -24.99 -34.76 -16.68
C TYR A 125 -26.25 -35.35 -17.32
N LEU A 126 -27.29 -34.54 -17.58
CA LEU A 126 -28.51 -34.99 -18.26
C LEU A 126 -28.20 -35.53 -19.67
N SER A 127 -27.38 -34.80 -20.43
CA SER A 127 -26.96 -35.22 -21.78
C SER A 127 -26.22 -36.56 -21.76
N SER A 128 -25.42 -36.84 -20.71
CA SER A 128 -24.73 -38.12 -20.56
C SER A 128 -25.70 -39.31 -20.37
N GLN A 129 -26.92 -39.03 -19.92
CA GLN A 129 -28.01 -40.00 -19.79
C GLN A 129 -28.96 -39.99 -21.00
N ASN A 130 -28.62 -39.28 -22.09
CA ASN A 130 -29.52 -39.00 -23.23
C ASN A 130 -30.84 -38.31 -22.83
N LEU A 131 -30.79 -37.47 -21.79
CA LEU A 131 -31.93 -36.67 -21.32
C LEU A 131 -31.66 -35.18 -21.53
N GLN A 132 -32.72 -34.41 -21.71
CA GLN A 132 -32.72 -32.95 -21.58
C GLN A 132 -33.57 -32.53 -20.38
N TYR A 133 -33.38 -31.31 -19.88
CA TYR A 133 -34.19 -30.78 -18.78
C TYR A 133 -35.69 -30.81 -19.08
N SER A 134 -36.07 -30.64 -20.36
CA SER A 134 -37.47 -30.75 -20.82
C SER A 134 -38.06 -32.15 -20.65
N ASP A 135 -37.22 -33.19 -20.65
CA ASP A 135 -37.62 -34.58 -20.62
C ASP A 135 -37.90 -35.07 -19.19
N LEU A 136 -37.52 -34.27 -18.19
CA LEU A 136 -37.80 -34.54 -16.78
C LEU A 136 -39.29 -34.34 -16.45
N THR A 137 -39.82 -35.21 -15.60
CA THR A 137 -41.14 -35.03 -14.98
C THR A 137 -41.14 -33.81 -14.06
N ASP A 138 -42.33 -33.29 -13.73
CA ASP A 138 -42.45 -32.13 -12.84
C ASP A 138 -41.88 -32.42 -11.44
N GLU A 139 -41.98 -33.65 -10.97
CA GLU A 139 -41.41 -34.11 -9.69
C GLU A 139 -39.87 -34.16 -9.74
N GLU A 140 -39.28 -34.63 -10.84
CA GLU A 140 -37.82 -34.62 -11.03
C GLU A 140 -37.25 -33.21 -11.19
N LYS A 141 -37.99 -32.32 -11.89
CA LYS A 141 -37.63 -30.89 -11.98
C LYS A 141 -37.65 -30.23 -10.62
N ALA A 142 -38.68 -30.49 -9.79
CA ALA A 142 -38.77 -29.94 -8.45
C ALA A 142 -37.60 -30.39 -7.55
N ILE A 143 -37.22 -31.67 -7.59
CA ILE A 143 -36.03 -32.17 -6.88
C ILE A 143 -34.75 -31.49 -7.35
N PHE A 144 -34.63 -31.23 -8.67
CA PHE A 144 -33.49 -30.54 -9.24
C PHE A 144 -33.41 -29.07 -8.80
N GLU A 145 -34.52 -28.35 -8.85
CA GLU A 145 -34.61 -26.95 -8.44
C GLU A 145 -34.34 -26.79 -6.93
N GLU A 146 -34.81 -27.73 -6.10
CA GLU A 146 -34.49 -27.76 -4.67
C GLU A 146 -33.02 -28.12 -4.38
N SER A 147 -32.34 -28.81 -5.30
CA SER A 147 -30.92 -29.19 -5.16
C SER A 147 -29.95 -28.09 -5.57
N ILE A 148 -30.42 -27.08 -6.31
CA ILE A 148 -29.64 -25.90 -6.68
C ILE A 148 -29.58 -24.98 -5.45
N PRO A 149 -28.39 -24.58 -4.97
CA PRO A 149 -28.28 -23.66 -3.85
C PRO A 149 -29.04 -22.36 -4.13
N SER A 150 -29.78 -21.88 -3.14
CA SER A 150 -30.41 -20.57 -3.20
C SER A 150 -29.38 -19.46 -3.37
N GLN A 151 -29.82 -18.30 -3.85
CA GLN A 151 -28.94 -17.13 -4.02
C GLN A 151 -28.10 -16.83 -2.76
N LYS A 152 -28.77 -16.86 -1.61
CA LYS A 152 -28.14 -16.59 -0.31
C LYS A 152 -27.09 -17.63 0.07
N GLU A 153 -27.28 -18.89 -0.34
CA GLU A 153 -26.30 -19.96 -0.12
C GLU A 153 -25.11 -19.81 -1.06
N ILE A 154 -25.35 -19.42 -2.32
CA ILE A 154 -24.29 -19.07 -3.28
C ILE A 154 -23.45 -17.93 -2.71
N ASP A 155 -24.07 -16.83 -2.28
CA ASP A 155 -23.38 -15.69 -1.67
C ASP A 155 -22.53 -16.12 -0.46
N ALA A 156 -23.07 -17.00 0.39
CA ALA A 156 -22.36 -17.51 1.56
C ALA A 156 -21.15 -18.39 1.19
N ILE A 157 -21.27 -19.21 0.15
CA ILE A 157 -20.18 -20.04 -0.39
C ILE A 157 -19.08 -19.15 -0.95
N ILE A 158 -19.45 -18.14 -1.74
CA ILE A 158 -18.52 -17.16 -2.33
C ILE A 158 -17.77 -16.41 -1.22
N ASP A 159 -18.51 -15.88 -0.27
CA ASP A 159 -17.98 -15.18 0.90
C ASP A 159 -16.98 -16.05 1.68
N GLN A 160 -17.32 -17.32 1.88
CA GLN A 160 -16.48 -18.27 2.58
C GLN A 160 -15.22 -18.58 1.78
N ALA A 161 -15.32 -18.77 0.48
CA ALA A 161 -14.18 -19.02 -0.40
C ALA A 161 -13.18 -17.85 -0.35
N PHE A 162 -13.63 -16.61 -0.51
CA PHE A 162 -12.76 -15.43 -0.43
C PHE A 162 -12.23 -15.18 0.99
N SER A 163 -13.04 -15.44 2.03
CA SER A 163 -12.57 -15.36 3.42
C SER A 163 -11.47 -16.39 3.72
N GLN A 164 -11.51 -17.56 3.09
CA GLN A 164 -10.49 -18.59 3.26
C GLN A 164 -9.23 -18.31 2.42
N SER A 165 -9.37 -17.71 1.23
CA SER A 165 -8.24 -17.39 0.36
C SER A 165 -7.32 -16.29 0.96
N VAL A 166 -7.87 -15.36 1.74
CA VAL A 166 -7.08 -14.30 2.43
C VAL A 166 -6.22 -14.78 3.61
N LYS A 167 -6.21 -16.09 3.95
CA LYS A 167 -5.31 -16.71 4.96
C LYS A 167 -3.81 -16.50 4.68
N ILE A 168 -3.47 -15.83 3.58
CA ILE A 168 -2.15 -15.31 3.25
C ILE A 168 -1.75 -13.99 3.97
N GLY A 169 -2.46 -13.60 5.04
CA GLY A 169 -2.15 -12.41 5.84
C GLY A 169 -2.92 -11.16 5.41
N GLY A 170 -4.05 -11.34 4.74
CA GLY A 170 -4.99 -10.29 4.37
C GLY A 170 -6.35 -10.44 5.07
N ILE A 171 -7.30 -9.60 4.65
CA ILE A 171 -8.68 -9.58 5.15
C ILE A 171 -9.60 -9.37 3.94
N TYR A 172 -10.65 -10.18 3.84
CA TYR A 172 -11.74 -9.99 2.90
C TYR A 172 -12.89 -9.29 3.61
N HIS A 173 -13.34 -8.17 3.05
CA HIS A 173 -14.39 -7.32 3.60
C HIS A 173 -15.70 -7.62 2.86
N LYS A 174 -16.40 -8.69 3.29
CA LYS A 174 -17.67 -9.20 2.74
C LYS A 174 -18.62 -8.10 2.25
N LYS A 175 -18.93 -7.12 3.09
CA LYS A 175 -19.85 -6.00 2.77
C LYS A 175 -19.45 -5.18 1.52
N THR A 176 -18.17 -5.18 1.15
CA THR A 176 -17.64 -4.33 0.08
C THR A 176 -17.03 -5.13 -1.08
N GLY A 177 -16.87 -6.45 -0.92
CA GLY A 177 -16.10 -7.30 -1.82
C GLY A 177 -14.63 -6.94 -1.94
N ILE A 178 -14.05 -6.18 -1.00
CA ILE A 178 -12.64 -5.77 -1.07
C ILE A 178 -11.77 -6.75 -0.29
N MET A 179 -10.78 -7.32 -0.96
CA MET A 179 -9.65 -8.01 -0.33
C MET A 179 -8.55 -6.99 -0.03
N THR A 180 -8.00 -7.02 1.19
CA THR A 180 -6.92 -6.14 1.61
C THR A 180 -5.76 -6.95 2.17
N ALA A 181 -4.52 -6.57 1.84
CA ALA A 181 -3.34 -7.19 2.41
C ALA A 181 -2.25 -6.14 2.71
N PRO A 182 -1.77 -6.02 3.96
CA PRO A 182 -0.61 -5.18 4.24
C PRO A 182 0.61 -5.78 3.55
N VAL A 183 1.34 -4.97 2.80
CA VAL A 183 2.63 -5.34 2.18
C VAL A 183 3.74 -5.15 3.20
N PHE A 184 3.84 -3.94 3.76
CA PHE A 184 4.76 -3.63 4.83
C PHE A 184 4.30 -2.41 5.65
N THR A 185 4.81 -2.32 6.88
CA THR A 185 4.72 -1.11 7.71
C THR A 185 6.11 -0.61 8.04
N GLY A 186 6.28 0.70 8.16
CA GLY A 186 7.58 1.30 8.47
C GLY A 186 7.48 2.56 9.32
N ASN A 187 8.59 2.89 9.99
CA ASN A 187 8.74 4.15 10.71
C ASN A 187 9.36 5.18 9.77
N VAL A 188 8.73 6.34 9.64
CA VAL A 188 9.18 7.45 8.79
C VAL A 188 10.06 8.37 9.62
N ASN A 189 11.27 8.65 9.13
CA ASN A 189 12.14 9.67 9.68
C ASN A 189 12.14 10.87 8.74
N ARG A 190 11.49 11.96 9.16
CA ARG A 190 11.37 13.20 8.38
C ARG A 190 12.67 13.97 8.22
N LEU A 191 13.57 13.84 9.17
CA LEU A 191 14.85 14.54 9.12
C LEU A 191 15.81 13.86 8.17
N SER A 192 15.87 12.52 8.21
CA SER A 192 16.75 11.76 7.33
C SER A 192 16.10 11.38 5.99
N HIS A 193 14.78 11.54 5.82
CA HIS A 193 14.04 11.15 4.62
C HIS A 193 14.09 9.63 4.34
N HIS A 194 13.98 8.83 5.41
CA HIS A 194 13.96 7.37 5.31
C HIS A 194 12.70 6.75 5.91
N ILE A 195 12.26 5.63 5.35
CA ILE A 195 11.30 4.71 5.94
C ILE A 195 12.05 3.45 6.37
N LYS A 196 12.07 3.14 7.66
CA LYS A 196 12.58 1.87 8.18
C LYS A 196 11.46 0.86 8.23
N VAL A 197 11.56 -0.23 7.47
CA VAL A 197 10.55 -1.29 7.45
C VAL A 197 10.57 -2.04 8.79
N THR A 198 9.43 -2.05 9.48
CA THR A 198 9.26 -2.67 10.80
C THR A 198 8.57 -4.03 10.73
N LYS A 199 7.66 -4.20 9.76
CA LYS A 199 6.97 -5.45 9.46
C LYS A 199 6.84 -5.59 7.94
N ALA A 200 6.97 -6.81 7.44
CA ALA A 200 6.84 -7.14 6.03
C ALA A 200 6.00 -8.43 5.91
N ASN A 201 5.06 -8.44 4.96
CA ASN A 201 4.25 -9.61 4.64
C ASN A 201 4.85 -10.31 3.42
N SER A 202 5.59 -11.39 3.65
CA SER A 202 6.30 -12.11 2.59
C SER A 202 5.38 -12.66 1.49
N LYS A 203 4.12 -13.01 1.81
CA LYS A 203 3.16 -13.49 0.82
C LYS A 203 2.66 -12.35 -0.08
N ALA A 204 2.26 -11.23 0.52
CA ALA A 204 1.84 -10.04 -0.23
C ALA A 204 2.99 -9.48 -1.10
N ILE A 205 4.22 -9.51 -0.59
CA ILE A 205 5.43 -9.11 -1.32
C ILE A 205 5.67 -9.98 -2.56
N LYS A 206 5.52 -11.31 -2.44
CA LYS A 206 5.69 -12.23 -3.58
C LYS A 206 4.70 -11.97 -4.71
N ILE A 207 3.44 -11.67 -4.36
CA ILE A 207 2.36 -11.41 -5.32
C ILE A 207 2.52 -10.04 -5.96
N SER A 208 2.78 -9.00 -5.15
CA SER A 208 2.91 -7.64 -5.66
C SER A 208 4.28 -7.30 -6.24
N LYS A 209 5.27 -8.20 -6.10
CA LYS A 209 6.69 -7.99 -6.44
C LYS A 209 7.32 -6.75 -5.79
N VAL A 210 6.72 -6.23 -4.72
CA VAL A 210 7.25 -5.09 -3.98
C VAL A 210 8.45 -5.53 -3.17
N ALA A 211 9.63 -5.04 -3.53
CA ALA A 211 10.87 -5.36 -2.86
C ALA A 211 10.96 -4.64 -1.50
N ALA A 212 10.56 -5.34 -0.43
CA ALA A 212 10.69 -4.87 0.94
C ALA A 212 10.94 -6.04 1.90
N GLN A 213 11.86 -5.86 2.84
CA GLN A 213 12.15 -6.80 3.92
C GLN A 213 12.18 -6.07 5.27
N LYS A 214 11.93 -6.80 6.35
CA LYS A 214 12.01 -6.23 7.70
C LYS A 214 13.44 -5.79 7.98
N GLY A 215 13.60 -4.53 8.40
CA GLY A 215 14.91 -3.93 8.66
C GLY A 215 15.43 -3.06 7.52
N ASP A 216 14.85 -3.16 6.33
CA ASP A 216 15.24 -2.34 5.18
C ASP A 216 15.01 -0.86 5.45
N TYR A 217 15.88 -0.05 4.86
CA TYR A 217 15.71 1.39 4.79
C TYR A 217 15.41 1.77 3.35
N THR A 218 14.32 2.50 3.18
CA THR A 218 13.92 3.06 1.89
C THR A 218 14.04 4.57 1.97
N ILE A 219 14.82 5.17 1.10
CA ILE A 219 14.89 6.63 0.98
C ILE A 219 13.59 7.09 0.34
N TYR A 220 13.05 8.23 0.76
CA TYR A 220 11.91 8.82 0.08
C TYR A 220 12.16 10.26 -0.33
N HIS A 221 11.53 10.65 -1.43
CA HIS A 221 11.55 12.01 -1.93
C HIS A 221 10.13 12.49 -2.18
N LYS A 222 9.76 13.62 -1.57
CA LYS A 222 8.47 14.29 -1.81
C LYS A 222 8.66 15.46 -2.77
N SER A 223 7.80 15.52 -3.78
CA SER A 223 7.70 16.65 -4.71
C SER A 223 6.24 16.93 -4.99
N GLY A 224 5.68 17.95 -4.35
CA GLY A 224 4.26 18.30 -4.44
C GLY A 224 3.34 17.13 -4.07
N ASN A 225 2.54 16.69 -5.03
CA ASN A 225 1.59 15.58 -4.91
C ASN A 225 2.20 14.21 -5.24
N LYS A 226 3.53 14.08 -5.21
CA LYS A 226 4.25 12.85 -5.50
C LYS A 226 5.20 12.47 -4.37
N VAL A 227 5.21 11.20 -4.00
CA VAL A 227 6.23 10.59 -3.14
C VAL A 227 6.88 9.45 -3.89
N THR A 228 8.19 9.51 -4.02
CA THR A 228 9.01 8.45 -4.60
C THR A 228 9.69 7.70 -3.46
N LEU A 229 9.61 6.38 -3.46
CA LEU A 229 10.37 5.49 -2.60
C LEU A 229 11.52 4.89 -3.42
N GLU A 230 12.75 5.05 -2.93
CA GLU A 230 13.97 4.55 -3.55
C GLU A 230 14.64 3.55 -2.59
N GLY A 231 14.60 2.27 -2.98
CA GLY A 231 15.24 1.16 -2.28
C GLY A 231 15.84 0.20 -3.30
N HIS A 232 15.56 -1.10 -3.15
CA HIS A 232 15.90 -2.10 -4.18
C HIS A 232 15.27 -1.81 -5.55
N GLN A 233 14.12 -1.16 -5.54
CA GLN A 233 13.43 -0.65 -6.72
C GLN A 233 12.88 0.75 -6.43
N LYS A 234 12.49 1.45 -7.50
CA LYS A 234 11.89 2.77 -7.42
C LYS A 234 10.37 2.67 -7.56
N TYR A 235 9.66 3.12 -6.54
CA TYR A 235 8.20 3.16 -6.54
C TYR A 235 7.71 4.59 -6.44
N THR A 236 6.71 4.95 -7.24
CA THR A 236 6.13 6.30 -7.25
C THR A 236 4.69 6.26 -6.81
N PHE A 237 4.35 7.07 -5.81
CA PHE A 237 3.00 7.25 -5.31
C PHE A 237 2.54 8.68 -5.58
N HIS A 238 1.29 8.82 -5.99
CA HIS A 238 0.60 10.10 -6.14
C HIS A 238 -0.38 10.29 -4.99
N LYS A 239 -0.61 11.54 -4.61
CA LYS A 239 -1.56 11.86 -3.54
C LYS A 239 -2.97 11.45 -3.98
N GLU A 240 -3.68 10.76 -3.08
CA GLU A 240 -5.10 10.40 -3.24
C GLU A 240 -6.01 11.62 -3.02
#